data_AF-A0AAP9MWZ3-F1
#
_entry.id   AF-A0AAP9MWZ3-F1
#
_cell.length_a   1.000
_cell.length_b   1.000
_cell.length_c   1.000
_cell.angle_alpha   90.00
_cell.angle_beta   90.00
_cell.angle_gamma   90.00
#
_symmetry.space_group_name_H-M   'P 1'
#
loop_
_entity.id
_entity.type
_entity.pdbx_description
1 polymer ?
#
loop_
_entity_poly.entity_id
_entity_poly.type
_entity_poly.pdbx_seq_one_letter_code
_entity_poly.pdbx_strand_id
1 'polypeptide(L)'
;MKKPMSDGADPASAGSVLLPMWVDLSTVNTWWRNNNYDDFLIESMVMATPMPGGFMETTMRKFKRIELIGTGAVYTQAHLYPGYDVVTDTKKLNNLGVEQVYRLTEVPLPEGRLRVQVRLDSSYRRYRAQDQSVLSLEWDGDVFYAYYYPKDSNTPTTVPPEYGEYYNRRKKIEIAMMPRAVDSQLQDLYIYTSTSQTLRDHLFFICQQPLAYRSLADRTSQAPTPDVQDVLYAEFSQTDFPEVAAGNPPTDNAWFSHLVTPPGACVPNGGQKLPSGWQSNYKIGPKRPWNPSTVASAGEGHKIAPQARIFPAGELRQQLGFAGAPITGAEWSVAGEAGGRIVKEGSDHFYEPATKPPDLLFSLPGETLIPAVLKSSYPRLPARTDVVTAAAGGAQASALYVTMFVGPTHFIRFHAEGTALRLSCCYFNRDQEEVELQPENVQWHILAGNGEVRQGIFTPRSAAPSPVTILMAEDLQWPCEWRFAVTIIPMPLLTLRDVLRLQQSASVLSHSTLPSASPG
;
A
#
# COMPACT_ATOMS: atom_id res chain seq x y z
N MET A 1 68.19 -0.94 -12.14
CA MET A 1 67.52 0.25 -11.55
C MET A 1 66.44 0.74 -12.50
N LYS A 2 65.18 0.50 -12.16
CA LYS A 2 64.01 1.38 -12.39
C LYS A 2 62.86 0.74 -11.59
N LYS A 3 62.53 1.36 -10.46
CA LYS A 3 61.36 1.08 -9.61
C LYS A 3 60.31 2.18 -9.92
N PRO A 4 59.08 2.06 -9.39
CA PRO A 4 57.83 1.97 -10.13
C PRO A 4 57.08 3.31 -10.21
N MET A 5 56.05 3.39 -11.05
CA MET A 5 55.01 4.41 -10.93
C MET A 5 53.87 3.85 -10.07
N SER A 6 53.77 4.36 -8.84
CA SER A 6 52.52 4.45 -8.10
C SER A 6 51.74 5.69 -8.55
N ASP A 7 50.46 5.67 -8.16
CA ASP A 7 49.57 6.81 -7.96
C ASP A 7 48.73 7.28 -9.15
N GLY A 8 47.53 6.69 -9.21
CA GLY A 8 46.29 7.45 -9.33
C GLY A 8 45.34 6.98 -8.22
N ALA A 9 45.39 7.63 -7.06
CA ALA A 9 44.42 7.46 -5.99
C ALA A 9 43.11 8.18 -6.38
N ASP A 10 41.97 7.56 -6.08
CA ASP A 10 40.75 8.31 -5.78
C ASP A 10 40.34 7.99 -4.32
N PRO A 11 40.55 8.92 -3.37
CA PRO A 11 40.27 8.72 -1.96
C PRO A 11 38.94 9.39 -1.58
N ALA A 12 37.77 8.85 -1.95
CA ALA A 12 36.49 9.40 -1.48
C ALA A 12 35.28 8.49 -1.70
N SER A 13 35.00 7.58 -0.76
CA SER A 13 33.64 7.37 -0.24
C SER A 13 33.69 6.76 1.16
N ALA A 14 34.50 7.32 2.04
CA ALA A 14 34.42 7.00 3.46
C ALA A 14 33.18 7.70 4.04
N GLY A 15 31.98 7.21 3.71
CA GLY A 15 30.79 7.56 4.46
C GLY A 15 31.05 7.26 5.95
N SER A 16 30.75 8.20 6.83
CA SER A 16 30.85 7.97 8.27
C SER A 16 29.80 6.95 8.67
N VAL A 17 30.22 5.94 9.44
CA VAL A 17 29.30 5.06 10.16
C VAL A 17 28.84 5.85 11.37
N LEU A 18 27.54 6.15 11.47
CA LEU A 18 26.97 6.85 12.61
C LEU A 18 26.85 5.93 13.82
N LEU A 19 26.41 4.68 13.59
CA LEU A 19 26.02 3.76 14.65
C LEU A 19 26.18 2.31 14.20
N PRO A 20 27.01 1.50 14.90
CA PRO A 20 26.90 0.05 14.91
C PRO A 20 25.87 -0.47 15.94
N MET A 21 25.11 -1.49 15.56
CA MET A 21 24.17 -2.22 16.46
C MET A 21 24.36 -3.74 16.38
N TRP A 22 24.22 -4.45 17.49
CA TRP A 22 24.39 -5.90 17.60
C TRP A 22 23.17 -6.60 18.15
N VAL A 23 22.86 -7.77 17.61
CA VAL A 23 21.79 -8.66 18.11
C VAL A 23 22.13 -10.09 17.75
N ASP A 24 21.82 -11.01 18.65
CA ASP A 24 22.02 -12.44 18.43
C ASP A 24 21.14 -12.93 17.26
N LEU A 25 21.71 -13.78 16.39
CA LEU A 25 21.07 -14.30 15.18
C LEU A 25 19.77 -15.05 15.51
N SER A 26 19.76 -15.85 16.58
CA SER A 26 18.56 -16.59 16.98
C SER A 26 17.46 -15.63 17.43
N THR A 27 17.84 -14.55 18.10
CA THR A 27 16.95 -13.49 18.57
C THR A 27 16.37 -12.68 17.41
N VAL A 28 17.19 -12.21 16.45
CA VAL A 28 16.71 -11.52 15.23
C VAL A 28 15.64 -12.34 14.53
N ASN A 29 15.98 -13.60 14.24
CA ASN A 29 15.10 -14.49 13.50
C ASN A 29 13.81 -14.75 14.28
N THR A 30 13.90 -14.90 15.60
CA THR A 30 12.72 -15.09 16.46
C THR A 30 11.84 -13.85 16.45
N TRP A 31 12.40 -12.64 16.48
CA TRP A 31 11.62 -11.41 16.47
C TRP A 31 10.89 -11.15 15.17
N TRP A 32 11.60 -11.23 14.06
CA TRP A 32 10.99 -11.03 12.75
C TRP A 32 10.00 -12.15 12.37
N ARG A 33 10.09 -13.32 13.01
CA ARG A 33 9.10 -14.40 12.85
C ARG A 33 7.91 -14.28 13.82
N ASN A 34 8.13 -14.10 15.11
CA ASN A 34 7.08 -14.33 16.10
C ASN A 34 6.38 -13.05 16.57
N ASN A 35 7.03 -11.89 16.43
CA ASN A 35 6.43 -10.62 16.80
C ASN A 35 5.64 -10.03 15.62
N ASN A 36 4.57 -10.74 15.23
CA ASN A 36 3.62 -10.28 14.21
C ASN A 36 2.89 -9.05 14.73
N TYR A 37 3.39 -7.87 14.34
CA TYR A 37 2.60 -6.66 14.33
C TYR A 37 2.28 -6.36 12.87
N ASP A 38 1.10 -6.80 12.42
CA ASP A 38 0.71 -6.65 11.01
C ASP A 38 0.26 -5.20 10.69
N ASP A 39 0.18 -4.34 11.72
CA ASP A 39 -0.29 -2.96 11.64
C ASP A 39 0.76 -1.97 11.12
N PHE A 40 2.04 -2.36 11.03
CA PHE A 40 3.10 -1.53 10.45
C PHE A 40 3.40 -1.83 8.98
N LEU A 41 2.90 -2.95 8.45
CA LEU A 41 3.26 -3.46 7.12
C LEU A 41 2.66 -2.62 5.99
N ILE A 42 3.48 -2.25 5.02
CA ILE A 42 3.06 -1.39 3.91
C ILE A 42 3.31 -1.98 2.52
N GLU A 43 4.02 -3.11 2.41
CA GLU A 43 4.30 -3.69 1.10
C GLU A 43 2.98 -4.02 0.39
N SER A 44 2.92 -3.60 -0.86
CA SER A 44 1.85 -3.98 -1.78
C SER A 44 2.41 -4.09 -3.19
N MET A 45 2.10 -5.21 -3.85
CA MET A 45 2.43 -5.43 -5.25
C MET A 45 1.29 -4.89 -6.10
N VAL A 46 1.58 -4.08 -7.11
CA VAL A 46 0.56 -3.52 -7.99
C VAL A 46 0.85 -3.93 -9.42
N MET A 47 -0.14 -4.53 -10.07
CA MET A 47 -0.11 -5.00 -11.44
C MET A 47 -1.32 -4.42 -12.16
N ALA A 48 -1.13 -3.95 -13.38
CA ALA A 48 -2.22 -3.39 -14.18
C ALA A 48 -2.22 -4.04 -15.57
N THR A 49 -3.40 -4.48 -16.00
CA THR A 49 -3.61 -5.24 -17.22
C THR A 49 -4.70 -4.56 -18.04
N PRO A 50 -4.41 -4.13 -19.29
CA PRO A 50 -5.43 -3.62 -20.18
C PRO A 50 -6.46 -4.69 -20.51
N MET A 51 -7.74 -4.35 -20.37
CA MET A 51 -8.86 -5.23 -20.66
C MET A 51 -9.64 -4.73 -21.90
N PRO A 52 -10.36 -5.62 -22.61
CA PRO A 52 -11.26 -5.21 -23.68
C PRO A 52 -12.26 -4.13 -23.24
N GLY A 53 -12.65 -3.22 -24.15
CA GLY A 53 -13.63 -2.17 -23.84
C GLY A 53 -13.07 -0.94 -23.12
N GLY A 54 -11.74 -0.80 -23.06
CA GLY A 54 -11.07 0.38 -22.49
C GLY A 54 -11.04 0.39 -20.96
N PHE A 55 -11.22 -0.78 -20.33
CA PHE A 55 -11.01 -0.96 -18.91
C PHE A 55 -9.54 -1.29 -18.62
N MET A 56 -9.05 -0.88 -17.46
CA MET A 56 -7.79 -1.34 -16.90
C MET A 56 -8.12 -2.13 -15.63
N GLU A 57 -7.75 -3.40 -15.59
CA GLU A 57 -7.84 -4.19 -14.37
C GLU A 57 -6.54 -4.00 -13.59
N THR A 58 -6.64 -3.44 -12.39
CA THR A 58 -5.49 -3.28 -11.48
C THR A 58 -5.65 -4.24 -10.32
N THR A 59 -4.66 -5.12 -10.14
CA THR A 59 -4.55 -6.02 -9.00
C THR A 59 -3.52 -5.49 -8.02
N MET A 60 -3.96 -5.22 -6.79
CA MET A 60 -3.09 -4.90 -5.66
C MET A 60 -2.99 -6.06 -4.70
N ARG A 61 -1.85 -6.74 -4.66
CA ARG A 61 -1.56 -7.80 -3.69
C ARG A 61 -1.12 -7.21 -2.37
N LYS A 62 -1.83 -7.54 -1.30
CA LYS A 62 -1.49 -7.19 0.08
C LYS A 62 -0.84 -8.37 0.77
N PHE A 63 0.21 -8.08 1.53
CA PHE A 63 0.91 -9.05 2.36
C PHE A 63 0.44 -8.91 3.80
N LYS A 64 0.13 -10.04 4.44
CA LYS A 64 -0.29 -10.06 5.84
C LYS A 64 0.89 -10.12 6.81
N ARG A 65 2.07 -10.52 6.32
CA ARG A 65 3.29 -10.67 7.13
C ARG A 65 4.54 -10.55 6.27
N ILE A 66 5.57 -9.95 6.84
CA ILE A 66 6.94 -9.90 6.30
C ILE A 66 7.90 -10.31 7.39
N GLU A 67 8.79 -11.25 7.09
CA GLU A 67 9.88 -11.66 7.98
C GLU A 67 11.21 -11.34 7.33
N LEU A 68 12.14 -10.78 8.10
CA LEU A 68 13.53 -10.61 7.69
C LEU A 68 14.39 -11.60 8.47
N ILE A 69 15.09 -12.47 7.76
CA ILE A 69 15.90 -13.54 8.33
C ILE A 69 17.29 -13.41 7.74
N GLY A 70 18.29 -13.21 8.59
CA GLY A 70 19.68 -13.32 8.17
C GLY A 70 20.10 -14.79 8.12
N THR A 71 20.83 -15.18 7.07
CA THR A 71 21.32 -16.55 6.91
C THR A 71 22.81 -16.56 6.61
N GLY A 72 23.62 -16.88 7.62
CA GLY A 72 25.08 -16.89 7.53
C GLY A 72 25.66 -15.51 7.17
N ALA A 73 26.89 -15.51 6.66
CA ALA A 73 27.62 -14.30 6.29
C ALA A 73 27.36 -13.81 4.85
N VAL A 74 26.39 -14.38 4.13
CA VAL A 74 26.28 -14.19 2.67
C VAL A 74 24.94 -13.61 2.25
N TYR A 75 23.83 -13.98 2.89
CA TYR A 75 22.50 -13.62 2.42
C TYR A 75 21.58 -13.08 3.52
N THR A 76 20.73 -12.15 3.11
CA THR A 76 19.48 -11.80 3.82
C THR A 76 18.30 -12.37 3.06
N GLN A 77 17.31 -12.87 3.79
CA GLN A 77 16.06 -13.38 3.25
C GLN A 77 14.89 -12.54 3.75
N ALA A 78 14.04 -12.09 2.82
CA ALA A 78 12.71 -11.57 3.13
C ALA A 78 11.67 -12.65 2.80
N HIS A 79 10.83 -13.02 3.77
CA HIS A 79 9.72 -13.93 3.56
C HIS A 79 8.42 -13.13 3.56
N LEU A 80 7.73 -13.11 2.43
CA LEU A 80 6.50 -12.37 2.20
C LEU A 80 5.32 -13.34 2.18
N TYR A 81 4.31 -13.09 3.01
CA TYR A 81 3.12 -13.93 3.12
C TYR A 81 1.93 -13.21 2.48
N PRO A 82 1.51 -13.58 1.26
CA PRO A 82 0.32 -13.01 0.64
C PRO A 82 -0.91 -13.21 1.53
N GLY A 83 -1.73 -12.17 1.63
CA GLY A 83 -3.01 -12.20 2.35
C GLY A 83 -4.18 -12.22 1.39
N TYR A 84 -4.28 -11.18 0.57
CA TYR A 84 -5.39 -11.00 -0.37
C TYR A 84 -4.96 -10.10 -1.54
N ASP A 85 -5.66 -10.24 -2.66
CA ASP A 85 -5.61 -9.30 -3.79
C ASP A 85 -6.82 -8.36 -3.71
N VAL A 86 -6.62 -7.07 -3.95
CA VAL A 86 -7.70 -6.13 -4.27
C VAL A 86 -7.68 -5.90 -5.77
N VAL A 87 -8.70 -6.42 -6.45
CA VAL A 87 -8.87 -6.28 -7.90
C VAL A 87 -9.84 -5.14 -8.15
N THR A 88 -9.37 -4.13 -8.88
CA THR A 88 -10.17 -2.98 -9.26
C THR A 88 -10.23 -2.84 -10.78
N ASP A 89 -11.44 -2.64 -11.31
CA ASP A 89 -11.59 -2.24 -12.72
C ASP A 89 -11.74 -0.72 -12.76
N THR A 90 -10.85 -0.08 -13.50
CA THR A 90 -10.90 1.35 -13.77
C THR A 90 -11.25 1.62 -15.22
N LYS A 91 -11.88 2.77 -15.47
CA LYS A 91 -12.22 3.21 -16.84
C LYS A 91 -12.07 4.71 -16.96
N LYS A 92 -11.55 5.17 -18.10
CA LYS A 92 -11.50 6.60 -18.43
C LYS A 92 -12.88 7.13 -18.81
N LEU A 93 -13.12 8.39 -18.45
CA LEU A 93 -14.31 9.13 -18.87
C LEU A 93 -14.13 9.61 -20.32
N ASN A 94 -14.32 8.73 -21.30
CA ASN A 94 -13.93 8.87 -22.71
C ASN A 94 -12.41 8.68 -22.94
N ASN A 95 -11.93 8.99 -24.15
CA ASN A 95 -10.48 8.95 -24.47
C ASN A 95 -9.67 10.04 -23.76
N LEU A 96 -10.33 10.93 -23.02
CA LEU A 96 -9.74 12.01 -22.24
C LEU A 96 -9.97 11.72 -20.76
N GLY A 97 -8.95 11.92 -19.93
CA GLY A 97 -9.12 11.92 -18.49
C GLY A 97 -8.54 10.76 -17.70
N VAL A 98 -8.85 10.81 -16.40
CA VAL A 98 -8.36 9.91 -15.37
C VAL A 98 -9.29 8.72 -15.25
N GLU A 99 -8.67 7.56 -15.08
CA GLU A 99 -9.32 6.32 -14.76
C GLU A 99 -10.08 6.40 -13.42
N GLN A 100 -11.40 6.19 -13.46
CA GLN A 100 -12.26 6.11 -12.27
C GLN A 100 -12.48 4.65 -11.88
N VAL A 101 -12.60 4.36 -10.59
CA VAL A 101 -12.83 3.00 -10.08
C VAL A 101 -14.32 2.63 -10.24
N TYR A 102 -14.62 1.61 -11.03
CA TYR A 102 -15.98 1.13 -11.30
C TYR A 102 -16.30 -0.20 -10.64
N ARG A 103 -15.28 -0.99 -10.29
CA ARG A 103 -15.48 -2.28 -9.63
C ARG A 103 -14.37 -2.48 -8.62
N LEU A 104 -14.72 -3.10 -7.49
CA LEU A 104 -13.75 -3.54 -6.50
C LEU A 104 -14.13 -4.92 -5.96
N THR A 105 -13.14 -5.80 -5.91
CA THR A 105 -13.25 -7.10 -5.26
C THR A 105 -11.99 -7.38 -4.45
N GLU A 106 -12.14 -7.65 -3.16
CA GLU A 106 -11.06 -8.28 -2.39
C GLU A 106 -11.17 -9.80 -2.56
N VAL A 107 -10.07 -10.44 -2.92
CA VAL A 107 -9.96 -11.88 -3.19
C VAL A 107 -8.93 -12.45 -2.20
N PRO A 108 -9.35 -13.31 -1.25
CA PRO A 108 -8.39 -13.94 -0.35
C PRO A 108 -7.44 -14.84 -1.14
N LEU A 109 -6.16 -14.80 -0.80
CA LEU A 109 -5.15 -15.63 -1.44
C LEU A 109 -4.89 -16.91 -0.65
N PRO A 110 -4.49 -18.00 -1.33
CA PRO A 110 -4.03 -19.19 -0.63
C PRO A 110 -2.87 -18.87 0.30
N GLU A 111 -2.77 -19.61 1.41
CA GLU A 111 -1.69 -19.47 2.39
C GLU A 111 -0.34 -19.94 1.80
N GLY A 112 0.29 -19.08 1.02
CA GLY A 112 1.64 -19.27 0.47
C GLY A 112 2.69 -18.43 1.18
N ARG A 113 3.94 -18.64 0.81
CA ARG A 113 5.09 -17.84 1.26
C ARG A 113 6.07 -17.65 0.11
N LEU A 114 6.37 -16.39 -0.23
CA LEU A 114 7.46 -16.04 -1.13
C LEU A 114 8.72 -15.75 -0.32
N ARG A 115 9.82 -16.44 -0.62
CA ARG A 115 11.16 -16.10 -0.13
C ARG A 115 11.90 -15.31 -1.21
N VAL A 116 12.35 -14.12 -0.84
CA VAL A 116 13.26 -13.26 -1.61
C VAL A 116 14.62 -13.31 -0.94
N GLN A 117 15.62 -13.92 -1.58
CA GLN A 117 16.96 -14.06 -1.03
C GLN A 117 17.94 -13.19 -1.81
N VAL A 118 18.59 -12.26 -1.10
CA VAL A 118 19.51 -11.25 -1.65
C VAL A 118 20.86 -11.35 -0.96
N ARG A 119 21.94 -11.03 -1.67
CA ARG A 119 23.29 -11.06 -1.11
C ARG A 119 23.54 -9.86 -0.20
N LEU A 120 24.27 -10.05 0.89
CA LEU A 120 24.60 -8.96 1.83
C LEU A 120 25.48 -7.89 1.20
N ASP A 121 26.37 -8.26 0.29
CA ASP A 121 27.29 -7.32 -0.38
C ASP A 121 26.65 -6.49 -1.49
N SER A 122 25.39 -6.78 -1.83
CA SER A 122 24.60 -6.04 -2.79
C SER A 122 23.21 -5.69 -2.26
N SER A 123 23.03 -5.67 -0.94
CA SER A 123 21.76 -5.26 -0.33
C SER A 123 21.97 -4.43 0.93
N TYR A 124 20.99 -3.60 1.22
CA TYR A 124 20.93 -2.80 2.43
C TYR A 124 19.47 -2.53 2.79
N ARG A 125 19.21 -2.28 4.07
CA ARG A 125 17.95 -1.64 4.45
C ARG A 125 18.12 -0.14 4.29
N ARG A 126 17.05 0.55 3.89
CA ARG A 126 17.05 2.01 3.77
C ARG A 126 15.85 2.59 4.50
N TYR A 127 16.13 3.53 5.39
CA TYR A 127 15.13 4.39 6.00
C TYR A 127 15.14 5.74 5.29
N ARG A 128 13.98 6.23 4.86
CA ARG A 128 13.82 7.59 4.31
C ARG A 128 12.66 8.27 4.99
N ALA A 129 12.92 9.36 5.71
CA ALA A 129 11.92 10.14 6.43
C ALA A 129 10.94 10.90 5.51
N GLN A 130 11.36 11.22 4.27
CA GLN A 130 10.55 11.92 3.27
C GLN A 130 9.19 11.24 3.06
N ASP A 131 8.17 12.05 2.80
CA ASP A 131 6.77 11.67 2.64
C ASP A 131 6.22 10.89 3.84
N GLN A 132 6.36 9.56 3.81
CA GLN A 132 5.73 8.62 4.73
C GLN A 132 6.71 7.91 5.67
N SER A 133 7.99 8.29 5.67
CA SER A 133 8.98 7.74 6.60
C SER A 133 9.09 6.20 6.50
N VAL A 134 9.67 5.73 5.40
CA VAL A 134 9.62 4.31 5.01
C VAL A 134 10.92 3.59 5.32
N LEU A 135 10.83 2.42 5.97
CA LEU A 135 11.90 1.42 6.02
C LEU A 135 11.70 0.39 4.90
N SER A 136 12.76 0.09 4.16
CA SER A 136 12.74 -0.83 3.04
C SER A 136 13.98 -1.70 2.98
N LEU A 137 13.89 -2.86 2.34
CA LEU A 137 15.03 -3.67 1.89
C LEU A 137 15.25 -3.38 0.41
N GLU A 138 16.43 -2.88 0.07
CA GLU A 138 16.85 -2.54 -1.30
C GLU A 138 18.06 -3.40 -1.68
N TRP A 139 18.18 -3.72 -2.97
CA TRP A 139 19.32 -4.51 -3.45
C TRP A 139 19.68 -4.18 -4.89
N ASP A 140 20.95 -4.33 -5.20
CA ASP A 140 21.49 -4.36 -6.54
C ASP A 140 21.85 -5.81 -6.92
N GLY A 141 21.88 -6.08 -8.22
CA GLY A 141 22.28 -7.39 -8.75
C GLY A 141 21.23 -8.49 -8.60
N ASP A 142 21.73 -9.73 -8.52
CA ASP A 142 20.90 -10.94 -8.63
C ASP A 142 20.16 -11.27 -7.33
N VAL A 143 18.99 -11.89 -7.50
CA VAL A 143 18.08 -12.24 -6.42
C VAL A 143 17.51 -13.63 -6.69
N PHE A 144 17.38 -14.42 -5.64
CA PHE A 144 16.85 -15.78 -5.72
C PHE A 144 15.45 -15.82 -5.10
N TYR A 145 14.49 -16.27 -5.90
CA TYR A 145 13.11 -16.44 -5.46
C TYR A 145 12.81 -17.92 -5.20
N ALA A 146 12.04 -18.19 -4.15
CA ALA A 146 11.43 -19.48 -3.92
C ALA A 146 10.01 -19.28 -3.40
N TYR A 147 9.04 -20.03 -3.91
CA TYR A 147 7.67 -19.97 -3.44
C TYR A 147 7.33 -21.26 -2.72
N TYR A 148 6.57 -21.18 -1.63
CA TYR A 148 6.19 -22.33 -0.83
C TYR A 148 4.68 -22.37 -0.70
N TYR A 149 4.10 -23.50 -1.10
CA TYR A 149 2.67 -23.75 -0.99
C TYR A 149 2.45 -25.20 -0.54
N PRO A 150 1.77 -25.44 0.61
CA PRO A 150 1.33 -24.43 1.59
C PRO A 150 2.53 -23.69 2.23
N LYS A 151 2.28 -22.56 2.90
CA LYS A 151 3.31 -21.65 3.46
C LYS A 151 4.36 -22.34 4.33
N ASP A 152 3.96 -23.40 5.04
CA ASP A 152 4.79 -24.17 5.97
C ASP A 152 5.58 -25.30 5.27
N SER A 153 5.47 -25.42 3.94
CA SER A 153 6.26 -26.37 3.16
C SER A 153 7.75 -26.08 3.26
N ASN A 154 8.54 -27.14 3.34
CA ASN A 154 10.00 -27.09 3.23
C ASN A 154 10.49 -27.26 1.79
N THR A 155 9.62 -27.66 0.87
CA THR A 155 9.95 -27.84 -0.56
C THR A 155 9.35 -26.69 -1.36
N PRO A 156 10.17 -25.93 -2.12
CA PRO A 156 9.65 -24.85 -2.93
C PRO A 156 8.88 -25.39 -4.15
N THR A 157 7.83 -24.69 -4.54
CA THR A 157 7.11 -24.86 -5.79
C THR A 157 7.56 -23.82 -6.82
N THR A 158 7.01 -23.89 -8.04
CA THR A 158 7.23 -22.87 -9.07
C THR A 158 6.86 -21.48 -8.54
N VAL A 159 7.77 -20.53 -8.69
CA VAL A 159 7.52 -19.13 -8.33
C VAL A 159 6.53 -18.54 -9.33
N PRO A 160 5.39 -17.97 -8.88
CA PRO A 160 4.49 -17.25 -9.77
C PRO A 160 5.26 -16.10 -10.49
N PRO A 161 5.19 -16.02 -11.83
CA PRO A 161 6.06 -15.15 -12.62
C PRO A 161 5.92 -13.68 -12.24
N GLU A 162 4.72 -13.26 -11.81
CA GLU A 162 4.44 -11.88 -11.43
C GLU A 162 5.31 -11.38 -10.27
N TYR A 163 5.69 -12.27 -9.34
CA TYR A 163 6.61 -11.90 -8.25
C TYR A 163 8.01 -11.62 -8.76
N GLY A 164 8.51 -12.48 -9.64
CA GLY A 164 9.83 -12.33 -10.25
C GLY A 164 9.91 -11.06 -11.07
N GLU A 165 8.93 -10.81 -11.94
CA GLU A 165 8.85 -9.61 -12.77
C GLU A 165 8.76 -8.33 -11.93
N TYR A 166 7.90 -8.32 -10.90
CA TYR A 166 7.71 -7.16 -10.06
C TYR A 166 8.98 -6.79 -9.28
N TYR A 167 9.56 -7.76 -8.55
CA TYR A 167 10.71 -7.49 -7.69
C TYR A 167 12.02 -7.36 -8.46
N ASN A 168 12.16 -7.97 -9.65
CA ASN A 168 13.33 -7.71 -10.50
C ASN A 168 13.35 -6.30 -11.06
N ARG A 169 12.19 -5.71 -11.36
CA ARG A 169 12.07 -4.33 -11.81
C ARG A 169 12.23 -3.33 -10.66
N ARG A 170 11.61 -3.62 -9.51
CA ARG A 170 11.57 -2.68 -8.36
C ARG A 170 12.84 -2.72 -7.53
N LYS A 171 13.50 -3.88 -7.43
CA LYS A 171 14.71 -4.12 -6.62
C LYS A 171 14.59 -3.63 -5.17
N LYS A 172 13.37 -3.69 -4.62
CA LYS A 172 13.00 -3.13 -3.32
C LYS A 172 11.76 -3.81 -2.75
N ILE A 173 11.73 -3.98 -1.43
CA ILE A 173 10.57 -4.35 -0.60
C ILE A 173 10.37 -3.27 0.45
N GLU A 174 9.17 -2.70 0.56
CA GLU A 174 8.83 -1.68 1.55
C GLU A 174 8.23 -2.34 2.78
N ILE A 175 8.98 -2.31 3.88
CA ILE A 175 8.68 -3.14 5.05
C ILE A 175 7.67 -2.44 5.94
N ALA A 176 7.99 -1.21 6.35
CA ALA A 176 7.21 -0.50 7.37
C ALA A 176 7.18 1.01 7.17
N MET A 177 6.09 1.64 7.61
CA MET A 177 6.08 3.06 7.97
C MET A 177 6.62 3.22 9.40
N MET A 178 7.51 4.18 9.56
CA MET A 178 8.32 4.41 10.75
C MET A 178 8.04 5.82 11.29
N PRO A 179 8.31 6.11 12.56
CA PRO A 179 8.18 7.46 13.08
C PRO A 179 9.33 8.29 12.48
N ARG A 180 9.14 9.59 12.43
CA ARG A 180 10.24 10.50 12.11
C ARG A 180 11.16 10.60 13.32
N ALA A 181 12.46 10.44 13.09
CA ALA A 181 13.46 10.80 14.08
C ALA A 181 13.40 12.31 14.34
N VAL A 182 13.67 12.71 15.58
CA VAL A 182 13.75 14.13 15.96
C VAL A 182 15.00 14.75 15.35
N ASP A 183 16.10 14.02 15.31
CA ASP A 183 17.36 14.46 14.72
C ASP A 183 17.27 14.55 13.18
N SER A 184 17.63 15.73 12.65
CA SER A 184 17.67 16.03 11.21
C SER A 184 18.77 15.29 10.47
N GLN A 185 19.75 14.72 11.18
CA GLN A 185 20.78 13.86 10.61
C GLN A 185 20.29 12.45 10.28
N LEU A 186 19.15 12.04 10.84
CA LEU A 186 18.63 10.67 10.74
C LEU A 186 17.56 10.51 9.65
N GLN A 187 17.53 11.40 8.65
CA GLN A 187 16.42 11.50 7.69
C GLN A 187 16.55 10.57 6.48
N ASP A 188 17.76 10.14 6.10
CA ASP A 188 18.00 9.14 5.06
C ASP A 188 19.19 8.28 5.50
N LEU A 189 18.93 7.01 5.77
CA LEU A 189 19.90 6.11 6.38
C LEU A 189 19.99 4.80 5.60
N TYR A 190 21.23 4.35 5.39
CA TYR A 190 21.59 3.06 4.85
C TYR A 190 21.99 2.16 6.02
N ILE A 191 21.36 0.99 6.11
CA ILE A 191 21.56 0.02 7.17
C ILE A 191 22.09 -1.28 6.55
N TYR A 192 23.40 -1.48 6.65
CA TYR A 192 24.08 -2.67 6.16
C TYR A 192 24.10 -3.75 7.22
N THR A 193 24.06 -5.01 6.79
CA THR A 193 24.13 -6.16 7.69
C THR A 193 25.41 -6.94 7.46
N SER A 194 26.15 -7.16 8.53
CA SER A 194 27.28 -8.08 8.61
C SER A 194 27.02 -9.13 9.70
N THR A 195 27.87 -10.14 9.77
CA THR A 195 27.85 -11.14 10.84
C THR A 195 29.18 -11.15 11.57
N SER A 196 29.16 -11.49 12.86
CA SER A 196 30.39 -11.74 13.60
C SER A 196 31.16 -12.93 13.01
N GLN A 197 32.46 -13.05 13.33
CA GLN A 197 33.29 -14.17 12.86
C GLN A 197 32.74 -15.54 13.30
N THR A 198 32.02 -15.59 14.42
CA THR A 198 31.37 -16.79 14.94
C THR A 198 30.03 -17.10 14.26
N LEU A 199 29.55 -16.20 13.39
CA LEU A 199 28.24 -16.21 12.74
C LEU A 199 27.06 -16.19 13.72
N ARG A 200 27.31 -15.92 15.01
CA ARG A 200 26.28 -15.91 16.05
C ARG A 200 25.53 -14.59 16.12
N ASP A 201 26.17 -13.48 15.76
CA ASP A 201 25.60 -12.15 15.94
C ASP A 201 25.48 -11.42 14.61
N HIS A 202 24.38 -10.71 14.44
CA HIS A 202 24.25 -9.71 13.39
C HIS A 202 24.76 -8.37 13.86
N LEU A 203 25.63 -7.79 13.04
CA LEU A 203 26.11 -6.42 13.19
C LEU A 203 25.48 -5.55 12.11
N PHE A 204 24.76 -4.52 12.53
CA PHE A 204 24.15 -3.55 11.66
C PHE A 204 24.94 -2.25 11.68
N PHE A 205 25.33 -1.77 10.51
CA PHE A 205 25.99 -0.47 10.35
C PHE A 205 25.00 0.52 9.76
N ILE A 206 24.73 1.60 10.50
CA ILE A 206 23.82 2.67 10.11
C ILE A 206 24.65 3.87 9.64
N CYS A 207 24.38 4.32 8.42
CA CYS A 207 25.21 5.30 7.71
C CYS A 207 24.32 6.32 7.00
N GLN A 208 24.75 7.58 6.91
CA GLN A 208 24.02 8.63 6.18
C GLN A 208 24.24 8.56 4.66
N GLN A 209 25.26 7.82 4.24
CA GLN A 209 25.65 7.68 2.85
C GLN A 209 25.81 6.20 2.49
N PRO A 210 25.62 5.84 1.21
CA PRO A 210 25.97 4.51 0.73
C PRO A 210 27.45 4.19 1.01
N LEU A 211 27.72 2.93 1.33
CA LEU A 211 29.08 2.44 1.57
C LEU A 211 29.34 1.19 0.74
N ALA A 212 30.58 1.04 0.29
CA ALA A 212 31.02 -0.22 -0.28
C ALA A 212 31.06 -1.30 0.81
N TYR A 213 30.37 -2.43 0.61
CA TYR A 213 30.29 -3.49 1.63
C TYR A 213 31.66 -3.95 2.16
N ARG A 214 32.68 -3.97 1.30
CA ARG A 214 34.06 -4.34 1.68
C ARG A 214 34.61 -3.47 2.81
N SER A 215 34.30 -2.17 2.85
CA SER A 215 34.78 -1.29 3.93
C SER A 215 34.13 -1.57 5.29
N LEU A 216 33.09 -2.41 5.33
CA LEU A 216 32.39 -2.85 6.54
C LEU A 216 32.84 -4.26 6.96
N ALA A 217 33.16 -5.14 6.01
CA ALA A 217 33.62 -6.50 6.28
C ALA A 217 34.92 -6.53 7.12
N ASP A 218 35.81 -5.56 6.92
CA ASP A 218 37.06 -5.44 7.68
C ASP A 218 36.87 -4.86 9.10
N ARG A 219 35.69 -4.30 9.40
CA ARG A 219 35.36 -3.67 10.70
C ARG A 219 34.75 -4.64 11.70
N THR A 220 35.06 -5.94 11.61
CA THR A 220 34.53 -6.95 12.54
C THR A 220 34.91 -6.60 13.98
N SER A 221 33.96 -6.02 14.71
CA SER A 221 34.04 -5.81 16.16
C SER A 221 33.58 -7.06 16.90
N GLN A 222 34.22 -7.33 18.03
CA GLN A 222 33.77 -8.36 18.96
C GLN A 222 32.45 -7.90 19.59
N ALA A 223 31.40 -8.73 19.52
CA ALA A 223 30.11 -8.39 20.10
C ALA A 223 30.24 -8.23 21.64
N PRO A 224 29.51 -7.29 22.26
CA PRO A 224 29.46 -7.17 23.71
C PRO A 224 29.00 -8.49 24.34
N THR A 225 29.45 -8.77 25.58
CA THR A 225 28.90 -9.92 26.32
C THR A 225 27.50 -9.56 26.80
N PRO A 226 26.45 -10.28 26.39
CA PRO A 226 25.10 -9.85 26.70
C PRO A 226 24.75 -10.08 28.16
N ASP A 227 24.13 -9.08 28.79
CA ASP A 227 23.36 -9.27 30.01
C ASP A 227 22.14 -10.15 29.71
N VAL A 228 21.74 -11.00 30.65
CA VAL A 228 20.72 -12.06 30.44
C VAL A 228 19.36 -11.52 29.97
N GLN A 229 19.05 -10.23 30.21
CA GLN A 229 17.78 -9.60 29.84
C GLN A 229 17.85 -8.76 28.55
N ASP A 230 19.05 -8.49 28.06
CA ASP A 230 19.28 -7.60 26.93
C ASP A 230 19.49 -8.42 25.66
N VAL A 231 18.99 -7.89 24.56
CA VAL A 231 18.74 -8.64 23.33
C VAL A 231 19.25 -7.89 22.10
N LEU A 232 19.47 -6.58 22.23
CA LEU A 232 20.06 -5.72 21.20
C LEU A 232 20.94 -4.69 21.91
N TYR A 233 22.06 -4.34 21.27
CA TYR A 233 23.04 -3.35 21.74
C TYR A 233 23.31 -2.33 20.64
N ALA A 234 23.59 -1.10 21.01
CA ALA A 234 23.97 -0.04 20.06
C ALA A 234 25.08 0.83 20.66
N GLU A 235 26.12 1.12 19.88
CA GLU A 235 27.23 1.97 20.31
C GLU A 235 27.25 3.31 19.56
N PHE A 236 26.96 4.38 20.27
CA PHE A 236 26.87 5.72 19.72
C PHE A 236 28.17 6.49 19.91
N SER A 237 28.69 7.09 18.84
CA SER A 237 29.88 7.94 18.90
C SER A 237 29.57 9.30 19.52
N GLN A 238 30.47 9.80 20.35
CA GLN A 238 30.41 11.19 20.85
C GLN A 238 30.62 12.25 19.76
N THR A 239 31.15 11.86 18.60
CA THR A 239 31.34 12.79 17.46
C THR A 239 30.04 13.08 16.73
N ASP A 240 29.16 12.08 16.67
CA ASP A 240 27.94 12.13 15.86
C ASP A 240 26.73 12.51 16.73
N PHE A 241 26.79 12.22 18.04
CA PHE A 241 25.72 12.50 19.00
C PHE A 241 26.24 13.39 20.14
N PRO A 242 25.94 14.71 20.13
CA PRO A 242 26.41 15.64 21.16
C PRO A 242 26.00 15.26 22.60
N GLU A 243 24.82 14.66 22.76
CA GLU A 243 24.31 14.20 24.06
C GLU A 243 25.19 13.11 24.67
N VAL A 244 25.84 12.30 23.82
CA VAL A 244 26.78 11.25 24.23
C VAL A 244 28.05 11.82 24.82
N ALA A 245 28.55 12.95 24.30
CA ALA A 245 29.68 13.65 24.90
C ALA A 245 29.36 14.10 26.35
N ALA A 246 28.11 14.50 26.60
CA ALA A 246 27.59 14.83 27.93
C ALA A 246 27.33 13.59 28.82
N GLY A 247 27.53 12.37 28.31
CA GLY A 247 27.30 11.14 29.05
C GLY A 247 25.83 10.71 29.12
N ASN A 248 25.01 11.16 28.18
CA ASN A 248 23.61 10.74 28.05
C ASN A 248 23.43 9.86 26.79
N PRO A 249 22.43 8.97 26.75
CA PRO A 249 22.04 8.34 25.49
C PRO A 249 21.55 9.39 24.48
N PRO A 250 21.62 9.10 23.16
CA PRO A 250 21.05 9.97 22.13
C PRO A 250 19.55 10.23 22.34
N THR A 251 19.07 11.38 21.88
CA THR A 251 17.64 11.74 21.98
C THR A 251 16.73 10.68 21.32
N ASP A 252 17.11 10.18 20.13
CA ASP A 252 16.36 9.16 19.38
C ASP A 252 16.72 7.70 19.78
N ASN A 253 17.26 7.47 20.99
CA ASN A 253 17.77 6.14 21.42
C ASN A 253 16.75 5.00 21.23
N ALA A 254 15.48 5.21 21.58
CA ALA A 254 14.43 4.20 21.40
C ALA A 254 14.15 3.90 19.91
N TRP A 255 14.22 4.93 19.07
CA TRP A 255 13.84 4.87 17.66
C TRP A 255 14.78 3.96 16.85
N PHE A 256 16.08 3.98 17.13
CA PHE A 256 17.09 3.17 16.41
C PHE A 256 16.78 1.67 16.40
N SER A 257 16.21 1.14 17.48
CA SER A 257 15.86 -0.29 17.58
C SER A 257 14.90 -0.75 16.49
N HIS A 258 14.03 0.14 16.01
CA HIS A 258 13.03 -0.16 14.99
C HIS A 258 13.63 -0.26 13.58
N LEU A 259 14.86 0.23 13.35
CA LEU A 259 15.54 0.07 12.06
C LEU A 259 15.97 -1.38 11.80
N VAL A 260 16.13 -2.16 12.88
CA VAL A 260 16.71 -3.50 12.81
C VAL A 260 15.80 -4.61 13.33
N THR A 261 14.72 -4.24 14.04
CA THR A 261 13.69 -5.12 14.60
C THR A 261 12.30 -4.68 14.14
N PRO A 262 11.26 -5.53 14.25
CA PRO A 262 9.90 -5.10 14.01
C PRO A 262 9.56 -3.86 14.85
N PRO A 263 8.91 -2.84 14.27
CA PRO A 263 8.55 -1.65 15.01
C PRO A 263 7.75 -1.94 16.29
N GLY A 264 8.10 -1.28 17.39
CA GLY A 264 7.49 -1.51 18.71
C GLY A 264 7.94 -2.77 19.45
N ALA A 265 8.80 -3.62 18.87
CA ALA A 265 9.24 -4.85 19.52
C ALA A 265 10.23 -4.62 20.68
N CYS A 266 11.07 -3.59 20.57
CA CYS A 266 12.15 -3.32 21.53
C CYS A 266 12.04 -1.94 22.14
N VAL A 267 12.52 -1.82 23.38
CA VAL A 267 12.63 -0.55 24.11
C VAL A 267 13.98 -0.45 24.81
N PRO A 268 14.53 0.76 25.01
CA PRO A 268 15.77 0.92 25.77
C PRO A 268 15.67 0.33 27.18
N ASN A 269 16.76 -0.29 27.63
CA ASN A 269 16.92 -0.91 28.95
C ASN A 269 18.20 -0.42 29.64
N GLY A 270 18.40 0.90 29.65
CA GLY A 270 19.60 1.50 30.19
C GLY A 270 20.77 1.48 29.21
N GLY A 271 21.97 1.69 29.74
CA GLY A 271 23.20 1.83 28.97
C GLY A 271 24.35 2.29 29.85
N GLN A 272 25.54 2.36 29.25
CA GLN A 272 26.76 2.76 29.93
C GLN A 272 27.60 3.69 29.06
N LYS A 273 28.29 4.63 29.72
CA LYS A 273 29.25 5.51 29.07
C LYS A 273 30.53 4.72 28.76
N LEU A 274 30.98 4.79 27.52
CA LEU A 274 32.26 4.25 27.06
C LEU A 274 33.28 5.39 26.88
N PRO A 275 34.60 5.11 26.85
CA PRO A 275 35.62 6.13 26.61
C PRO A 275 35.45 6.90 25.28
N SER A 276 34.91 6.22 24.27
CA SER A 276 34.70 6.77 22.91
C SER A 276 33.24 7.12 22.60
N GLY A 277 32.30 6.91 23.53
CA GLY A 277 30.88 7.03 23.21
C GLY A 277 29.92 6.54 24.30
N TRP A 278 28.76 6.04 23.88
CA TRP A 278 27.73 5.50 24.74
C TRP A 278 27.23 4.16 24.21
N GLN A 279 27.05 3.17 25.07
CA GLN A 279 26.41 1.91 24.73
C GLN A 279 25.01 1.88 25.30
N SER A 280 24.00 1.73 24.44
CA SER A 280 22.63 1.46 24.88
C SER A 280 22.31 -0.01 24.78
N ASN A 281 21.57 -0.50 25.77
CA ASN A 281 21.00 -1.82 25.79
C ASN A 281 19.51 -1.75 25.50
N TYR A 282 18.96 -2.78 24.87
CA TYR A 282 17.54 -2.87 24.55
C TYR A 282 16.99 -4.21 25.01
N LYS A 283 15.75 -4.17 25.49
CA LYS A 283 14.96 -5.35 25.85
C LYS A 283 13.68 -5.44 25.04
N ILE A 284 13.06 -6.62 25.07
CA ILE A 284 11.72 -6.82 24.53
C ILE A 284 10.73 -5.93 25.30
N GLY A 285 10.02 -5.07 24.57
CA GLY A 285 8.98 -4.21 25.12
C GLY A 285 7.63 -4.91 25.22
N PRO A 286 6.65 -4.34 25.95
CA PRO A 286 5.27 -4.82 25.90
C PRO A 286 4.71 -4.68 24.48
N LYS A 287 3.89 -5.64 24.05
CA LYS A 287 3.22 -5.58 22.74
C LYS A 287 2.35 -4.32 22.68
N ARG A 288 2.69 -3.37 21.82
CA ARG A 288 1.90 -2.16 21.56
C ARG A 288 1.60 -2.06 20.06
N PRO A 289 0.37 -1.70 19.66
CA PRO A 289 0.09 -1.34 18.28
C PRO A 289 1.01 -0.20 17.86
N TRP A 290 1.66 -0.39 16.73
CA TRP A 290 2.57 0.58 16.15
C TRP A 290 1.82 1.70 15.44
N ASN A 291 0.72 1.37 14.75
CA ASN A 291 -0.13 2.33 14.05
C ASN A 291 -1.53 2.40 14.68
N PRO A 292 -1.81 3.36 15.58
CA PRO A 292 -3.10 3.49 16.25
C PRO A 292 -4.25 3.87 15.30
N SER A 293 -3.95 4.29 14.06
CA SER A 293 -4.91 4.78 13.08
C SER A 293 -5.50 3.71 12.16
N THR A 294 -5.11 2.44 12.34
CA THR A 294 -5.79 1.35 11.62
C THR A 294 -7.12 1.08 12.31
N VAL A 295 -8.20 1.65 11.77
CA VAL A 295 -9.54 1.16 12.11
C VAL A 295 -9.53 -0.32 11.72
N ALA A 296 -9.74 -1.19 12.71
CA ALA A 296 -9.75 -2.63 12.46
C ALA A 296 -10.68 -2.90 11.28
N SER A 297 -10.12 -3.45 10.19
CA SER A 297 -10.96 -3.99 9.12
C SER A 297 -11.89 -5.01 9.78
N ALA A 298 -13.18 -4.95 9.47
CA ALA A 298 -14.10 -5.98 9.93
C ALA A 298 -13.50 -7.34 9.54
N GLY A 299 -13.37 -8.24 10.52
CA GLY A 299 -12.62 -9.50 10.40
C GLY A 299 -13.10 -10.40 9.26
N GLU A 300 -12.53 -11.60 9.16
CA GLU A 300 -12.88 -12.60 8.15
C GLU A 300 -14.41 -12.87 8.11
N GLY A 301 -15.09 -12.17 7.22
CA GLY A 301 -16.50 -12.33 6.92
C GLY A 301 -16.68 -12.83 5.49
N HIS A 302 -17.83 -13.42 5.20
CA HIS A 302 -18.20 -13.79 3.85
C HIS A 302 -18.28 -12.54 2.96
N LYS A 303 -17.73 -12.61 1.74
CA LYS A 303 -17.67 -11.49 0.80
C LYS A 303 -18.34 -11.89 -0.50
N ILE A 304 -19.13 -10.99 -1.08
CA ILE A 304 -19.70 -11.16 -2.41
C ILE A 304 -18.71 -10.56 -3.43
N ALA A 305 -18.54 -11.23 -4.57
CA ALA A 305 -17.73 -10.75 -5.68
C ALA A 305 -18.64 -10.26 -6.83
N PRO A 306 -18.47 -9.02 -7.33
CA PRO A 306 -17.68 -7.94 -6.72
C PRO A 306 -18.34 -7.38 -5.45
N GLN A 307 -17.53 -6.82 -4.55
CA GLN A 307 -18.02 -6.20 -3.31
C GLN A 307 -18.64 -4.83 -3.56
N ALA A 308 -18.11 -4.10 -4.54
CA ALA A 308 -18.69 -2.87 -5.02
C ALA A 308 -18.58 -2.77 -6.53
N ARG A 309 -19.64 -2.25 -7.16
CA ARG A 309 -19.67 -2.04 -8.60
C ARG A 309 -20.59 -0.88 -8.98
N ILE A 310 -20.16 -0.08 -9.94
CA ILE A 310 -20.91 0.97 -10.60
C ILE A 310 -21.29 0.47 -12.00
N PHE A 311 -22.59 0.49 -12.32
CA PHE A 311 -23.17 0.02 -13.57
C PHE A 311 -23.73 1.19 -14.36
N PRO A 312 -23.51 1.31 -15.68
CA PRO A 312 -24.43 2.01 -16.55
C PRO A 312 -25.79 1.28 -16.56
N ALA A 313 -26.89 2.03 -16.58
CA ALA A 313 -28.22 1.44 -16.72
C ALA A 313 -28.36 0.67 -18.04
N GLY A 314 -28.92 -0.53 -17.97
CA GLY A 314 -29.03 -1.46 -19.10
C GLY A 314 -27.71 -2.17 -19.47
N GLU A 315 -26.66 -2.08 -18.64
CA GLU A 315 -25.45 -2.90 -18.81
C GLU A 315 -25.79 -4.40 -18.65
N LEU A 316 -24.94 -5.26 -19.22
CA LEU A 316 -25.00 -6.71 -19.03
C LEU A 316 -25.02 -7.08 -17.54
N ARG A 317 -25.78 -8.12 -17.22
CA ARG A 317 -25.90 -8.69 -15.88
C ARG A 317 -24.53 -9.06 -15.28
N GLN A 318 -24.39 -8.89 -13.98
CA GLN A 318 -23.22 -9.29 -13.19
C GLN A 318 -23.47 -10.66 -12.56
N GLN A 319 -22.62 -11.64 -12.85
CA GLN A 319 -22.63 -12.90 -12.11
C GLN A 319 -22.23 -12.67 -10.66
N LEU A 320 -22.99 -13.24 -9.74
CA LEU A 320 -22.76 -13.15 -8.30
C LEU A 320 -22.05 -14.41 -7.82
N GLY A 321 -21.12 -14.22 -6.92
CA GLY A 321 -20.40 -15.32 -6.27
C GLY A 321 -19.79 -14.85 -4.96
N PHE A 322 -19.18 -15.78 -4.24
CA PHE A 322 -18.44 -15.46 -3.03
C PHE A 322 -16.95 -15.27 -3.37
N ALA A 323 -16.34 -14.24 -2.78
CA ALA A 323 -14.89 -14.15 -2.69
C ALA A 323 -14.43 -14.88 -1.42
N GLY A 324 -13.85 -16.06 -1.58
CA GLY A 324 -13.46 -16.92 -0.46
C GLY A 324 -14.53 -17.96 -0.11
N ALA A 325 -14.71 -18.22 1.20
CA ALA A 325 -15.60 -19.29 1.67
C ALA A 325 -17.08 -18.97 1.38
N PRO A 326 -17.82 -19.87 0.70
CA PRO A 326 -19.22 -19.64 0.37
C PRO A 326 -20.13 -19.77 1.58
N ILE A 327 -21.24 -19.03 1.59
CA ILE A 327 -22.35 -19.28 2.51
C ILE A 327 -23.19 -20.42 1.91
N THR A 328 -23.17 -21.58 2.56
CA THR A 328 -23.92 -22.75 2.07
C THR A 328 -25.42 -22.51 2.18
N GLY A 329 -26.15 -22.73 1.08
CA GLY A 329 -27.60 -22.51 1.03
C GLY A 329 -28.03 -21.04 1.06
N ALA A 330 -27.13 -20.11 0.69
CA ALA A 330 -27.43 -18.68 0.70
C ALA A 330 -28.65 -18.32 -0.15
N GLU A 331 -29.56 -17.55 0.44
CA GLU A 331 -30.61 -16.84 -0.27
C GLU A 331 -30.10 -15.47 -0.70
N TRP A 332 -30.29 -15.15 -1.98
CA TRP A 332 -29.86 -13.89 -2.57
C TRP A 332 -31.02 -12.92 -2.65
N SER A 333 -30.82 -11.71 -2.14
CA SER A 333 -31.79 -10.63 -2.18
C SER A 333 -31.13 -9.32 -2.60
N VAL A 334 -31.96 -8.39 -3.06
CA VAL A 334 -31.55 -7.03 -3.39
C VAL A 334 -32.53 -6.05 -2.78
N ALA A 335 -32.01 -4.98 -2.19
CA ALA A 335 -32.81 -3.89 -1.63
C ALA A 335 -32.17 -2.54 -1.98
N GLY A 336 -32.98 -1.56 -2.38
CA GLY A 336 -32.49 -0.25 -2.75
C GLY A 336 -33.43 0.49 -3.68
N GLU A 337 -32.97 1.61 -4.20
CA GLU A 337 -33.74 2.52 -5.04
C GLU A 337 -33.28 2.51 -6.50
N ALA A 338 -32.23 1.75 -6.83
CA ALA A 338 -31.80 1.62 -8.22
C ALA A 338 -32.78 0.74 -9.00
N GLY A 339 -33.41 -0.24 -8.35
CA GLY A 339 -34.45 -1.08 -8.96
C GLY A 339 -33.88 -2.17 -9.85
N GLY A 340 -32.64 -2.61 -9.60
CA GLY A 340 -32.11 -3.85 -10.13
C GLY A 340 -32.80 -5.06 -9.50
N ARG A 341 -32.51 -6.24 -10.06
CA ARG A 341 -33.10 -7.50 -9.59
C ARG A 341 -32.10 -8.64 -9.60
N ILE A 342 -32.35 -9.64 -8.76
CA ILE A 342 -31.61 -10.90 -8.77
C ILE A 342 -32.32 -11.88 -9.71
N VAL A 343 -31.57 -12.43 -10.66
CA VAL A 343 -32.04 -13.46 -11.58
C VAL A 343 -31.24 -14.74 -11.32
N LYS A 344 -31.94 -15.87 -11.23
CA LYS A 344 -31.32 -17.19 -11.07
C LYS A 344 -31.41 -17.97 -12.38
N GLU A 345 -30.28 -18.50 -12.83
CA GLU A 345 -30.22 -19.40 -13.99
C GLU A 345 -29.42 -20.64 -13.63
N GLY A 346 -30.10 -21.79 -13.54
CA GLY A 346 -29.49 -23.01 -13.02
C GLY A 346 -29.01 -22.82 -11.56
N SER A 347 -27.72 -23.03 -11.33
CA SER A 347 -27.07 -22.80 -10.03
C SER A 347 -26.57 -21.37 -9.84
N ASP A 348 -26.47 -20.59 -10.92
CA ASP A 348 -25.86 -19.27 -10.90
C ASP A 348 -26.88 -18.18 -10.57
N HIS A 349 -26.41 -17.16 -9.86
CA HIS A 349 -27.17 -15.96 -9.54
C HIS A 349 -26.55 -14.77 -10.24
N PHE A 350 -27.38 -13.86 -10.73
CA PHE A 350 -26.97 -12.66 -11.43
C PHE A 350 -27.69 -11.46 -10.85
N TYR A 351 -26.98 -10.35 -10.75
CA TYR A 351 -27.60 -9.04 -10.58
C TYR A 351 -27.82 -8.41 -11.96
N GLU A 352 -29.06 -8.06 -12.25
CA GLU A 352 -29.44 -7.33 -13.45
C GLU A 352 -29.72 -5.86 -13.08
N PRO A 353 -28.90 -4.90 -13.57
CA PRO A 353 -29.12 -3.49 -13.29
C PRO A 353 -30.40 -2.99 -13.97
N ALA A 354 -31.00 -1.95 -13.40
CA ALA A 354 -32.18 -1.34 -14.00
C ALA A 354 -31.91 -0.80 -15.42
N THR A 355 -32.95 -0.80 -16.25
CA THR A 355 -32.87 -0.30 -17.63
C THR A 355 -32.79 1.21 -17.68
N LYS A 356 -32.19 1.73 -18.76
CA LYS A 356 -32.10 3.18 -18.99
C LYS A 356 -33.50 3.80 -19.12
N PRO A 357 -33.78 4.96 -18.49
CA PRO A 357 -35.05 5.66 -18.66
C PRO A 357 -35.20 6.15 -20.11
N PRO A 358 -36.44 6.14 -20.66
CA PRO A 358 -36.72 6.74 -21.95
C PRO A 358 -36.66 8.29 -21.87
N ASP A 359 -36.58 8.94 -23.04
CA ASP A 359 -36.82 10.38 -23.23
C ASP A 359 -35.92 11.35 -22.43
N LEU A 360 -34.67 10.96 -22.18
CA LEU A 360 -33.68 11.85 -21.58
C LEU A 360 -33.33 13.00 -22.54
N LEU A 361 -33.46 14.23 -22.05
CA LEU A 361 -33.03 15.43 -22.78
C LEU A 361 -31.66 15.86 -22.28
N PHE A 362 -30.75 16.10 -23.23
CA PHE A 362 -29.40 16.56 -22.95
C PHE A 362 -29.31 18.05 -23.27
N SER A 363 -28.56 18.79 -22.46
CA SER A 363 -28.20 20.16 -22.81
C SER A 363 -27.31 20.17 -24.04
N LEU A 364 -27.31 21.29 -24.77
CA LEU A 364 -26.29 21.51 -25.79
C LEU A 364 -24.91 21.50 -25.11
N PRO A 365 -23.86 20.95 -25.76
CA PRO A 365 -22.52 20.93 -25.17
C PRO A 365 -22.14 22.33 -24.67
N GLY A 366 -22.06 22.50 -23.35
CA GLY A 366 -21.72 23.75 -22.67
C GLY A 366 -20.23 23.84 -22.43
N GLU A 367 -19.83 24.28 -21.24
CA GLU A 367 -18.43 24.35 -20.81
C GLU A 367 -17.75 22.98 -20.73
N THR A 368 -18.53 21.91 -20.48
CA THR A 368 -18.07 20.52 -20.41
C THR A 368 -18.02 19.88 -21.80
N LEU A 369 -17.03 19.00 -22.04
CA LEU A 369 -16.97 18.18 -23.27
C LEU A 369 -18.13 17.19 -23.42
N ILE A 370 -18.73 16.79 -22.30
CA ILE A 370 -19.82 15.81 -22.24
C ILE A 370 -21.13 16.57 -21.98
N PRO A 371 -22.15 16.42 -22.84
CA PRO A 371 -23.49 16.97 -22.60
C PRO A 371 -24.10 16.45 -21.31
N ALA A 372 -24.61 17.35 -20.47
CA ALA A 372 -25.31 16.99 -19.23
C ALA A 372 -26.79 16.67 -19.51
N VAL A 373 -27.40 15.85 -18.67
CA VAL A 373 -28.86 15.62 -18.74
C VAL A 373 -29.59 16.77 -18.04
N LEU A 374 -30.69 17.24 -18.62
CA LEU A 374 -31.54 18.25 -18.01
C LEU A 374 -32.34 17.63 -16.84
N LYS A 375 -32.28 18.25 -15.66
CA LYS A 375 -33.04 17.82 -14.47
C LYS A 375 -34.55 17.84 -14.71
N SER A 376 -35.03 18.67 -15.63
CA SER A 376 -36.44 18.69 -16.06
C SER A 376 -36.88 17.40 -16.74
N SER A 377 -35.98 16.73 -17.48
CA SER A 377 -36.24 15.43 -18.11
C SER A 377 -35.96 14.24 -17.17
N TYR A 378 -35.14 14.44 -16.15
CA TYR A 378 -34.81 13.43 -15.15
C TYR A 378 -34.64 14.05 -13.75
N PRO A 379 -35.70 14.15 -12.94
CA PRO A 379 -35.67 14.92 -11.68
C PRO A 379 -35.05 14.17 -10.50
N ARG A 380 -34.65 12.91 -10.67
CA ARG A 380 -34.06 12.07 -9.61
C ARG A 380 -32.53 12.11 -9.70
N LEU A 381 -31.86 11.67 -8.62
CA LEU A 381 -30.42 11.50 -8.63
C LEU A 381 -29.98 10.61 -9.81
N PRO A 382 -28.91 11.00 -10.53
CA PRO A 382 -28.46 10.34 -11.75
C PRO A 382 -27.86 8.95 -11.48
N ALA A 383 -27.43 8.70 -10.25
CA ALA A 383 -26.94 7.41 -9.77
C ALA A 383 -27.69 7.01 -8.50
N ARG A 384 -28.10 5.74 -8.40
CA ARG A 384 -28.84 5.19 -7.25
C ARG A 384 -28.29 3.83 -6.85
N THR A 385 -28.56 3.42 -5.62
CA THR A 385 -27.92 2.27 -4.99
C THR A 385 -28.88 1.12 -4.78
N ASP A 386 -28.35 -0.09 -4.96
CA ASP A 386 -28.89 -1.36 -4.50
C ASP A 386 -27.83 -2.07 -3.62
N VAL A 387 -28.29 -2.71 -2.55
CA VAL A 387 -27.49 -3.59 -1.70
C VAL A 387 -27.88 -5.02 -1.99
N VAL A 388 -26.94 -5.78 -2.53
CA VAL A 388 -27.11 -7.21 -2.76
C VAL A 388 -26.68 -7.96 -1.50
N THR A 389 -27.52 -8.84 -1.00
CA THR A 389 -27.27 -9.60 0.22
C THR A 389 -27.39 -11.09 -0.06
N ALA A 390 -26.44 -11.86 0.46
CA ALA A 390 -26.48 -13.32 0.51
C ALA A 390 -26.49 -13.75 1.97
N ALA A 391 -27.50 -14.49 2.40
CA ALA A 391 -27.63 -14.91 3.81
C ALA A 391 -28.17 -16.33 3.94
N ALA A 392 -27.65 -17.07 4.93
CA ALA A 392 -28.21 -18.33 5.40
C ALA A 392 -27.61 -18.70 6.77
N GLY A 393 -28.39 -19.38 7.61
CA GLY A 393 -27.88 -19.96 8.87
C GLY A 393 -27.21 -18.96 9.82
N GLY A 394 -27.62 -17.68 9.81
CA GLY A 394 -27.04 -16.61 10.62
C GLY A 394 -25.77 -15.96 10.03
N ALA A 395 -25.23 -16.49 8.93
CA ALA A 395 -24.16 -15.86 8.16
C ALA A 395 -24.75 -14.93 7.09
N GLN A 396 -24.07 -13.80 6.83
CA GLN A 396 -24.46 -12.83 5.83
C GLN A 396 -23.23 -12.22 5.14
N ALA A 397 -23.39 -11.93 3.85
CA ALA A 397 -22.49 -11.09 3.06
C ALA A 397 -23.31 -10.03 2.31
N SER A 398 -22.73 -8.85 2.11
CA SER A 398 -23.36 -7.77 1.34
C SER A 398 -22.40 -7.16 0.31
N ALA A 399 -22.94 -6.71 -0.82
CA ALA A 399 -22.25 -5.95 -1.86
C ALA A 399 -23.02 -4.66 -2.18
N LEU A 400 -22.27 -3.61 -2.56
CA LEU A 400 -22.77 -2.26 -2.82
C LEU A 400 -22.79 -1.98 -4.32
N TYR A 401 -23.97 -1.95 -4.93
CA TYR A 401 -24.12 -1.72 -6.36
C TYR A 401 -24.78 -0.37 -6.63
N VAL A 402 -24.18 0.42 -7.53
CA VAL A 402 -24.73 1.71 -7.94
C VAL A 402 -25.05 1.66 -9.42
N THR A 403 -26.29 1.96 -9.79
CA THR A 403 -26.70 2.09 -11.20
C THR A 403 -26.73 3.57 -11.58
N MET A 404 -25.94 3.95 -12.58
CA MET A 404 -25.91 5.25 -13.24
C MET A 404 -26.92 5.25 -14.40
N PHE A 405 -27.99 6.03 -14.27
CA PHE A 405 -29.04 6.16 -15.29
C PHE A 405 -28.65 7.12 -16.42
N VAL A 406 -27.68 7.99 -16.14
CA VAL A 406 -27.10 8.95 -17.08
C VAL A 406 -25.58 8.92 -16.92
N GLY A 407 -24.84 9.26 -17.97
CA GLY A 407 -23.37 9.27 -17.91
C GLY A 407 -22.84 10.47 -17.11
N PRO A 408 -21.75 10.32 -16.33
CA PRO A 408 -21.13 11.43 -15.64
C PRO A 408 -20.46 12.40 -16.63
N THR A 409 -20.43 13.68 -16.26
CA THR A 409 -19.73 14.74 -17.03
C THR A 409 -18.42 15.17 -16.38
N HIS A 410 -18.27 14.86 -15.09
CA HIS A 410 -17.11 15.17 -14.25
C HIS A 410 -16.42 13.87 -13.81
N PHE A 411 -15.23 14.01 -13.22
CA PHE A 411 -14.47 12.92 -12.60
C PHE A 411 -13.92 13.38 -11.24
N ILE A 412 -13.50 12.43 -10.40
CA ILE A 412 -12.97 12.72 -9.06
C ILE A 412 -11.47 12.41 -9.02
N ARG A 413 -10.68 13.34 -8.49
CA ARG A 413 -9.27 13.12 -8.17
C ARG A 413 -9.04 12.86 -6.69
N PHE A 414 -8.07 12.01 -6.38
CA PHE A 414 -7.65 11.73 -5.01
C PHE A 414 -6.31 12.40 -4.75
N HIS A 415 -6.23 13.10 -3.62
CA HIS A 415 -5.05 13.79 -3.15
C HIS A 415 -4.79 13.44 -1.69
N ALA A 416 -3.53 13.45 -1.27
CA ALA A 416 -3.19 13.42 0.15
C ALA A 416 -3.26 14.85 0.71
N GLU A 417 -3.98 15.02 1.83
CA GLU A 417 -3.87 16.22 2.67
C GLU A 417 -3.46 15.77 4.08
N GLY A 418 -2.15 15.78 4.33
CA GLY A 418 -1.59 15.15 5.53
C GLY A 418 -1.87 13.64 5.55
N THR A 419 -2.61 13.18 6.56
CA THR A 419 -3.04 11.77 6.69
C THR A 419 -4.44 11.51 6.14
N ALA A 420 -5.11 12.53 5.61
CA ALA A 420 -6.47 12.44 5.10
C ALA A 420 -6.51 12.31 3.57
N LEU A 421 -7.58 11.69 3.08
CA LEU A 421 -7.90 11.62 1.65
C LEU A 421 -8.71 12.86 1.26
N ARG A 422 -8.14 13.72 0.43
CA ARG A 422 -8.85 14.83 -0.21
C ARG A 422 -9.36 14.43 -1.58
N LEU A 423 -10.60 14.81 -1.85
CA LEU A 423 -11.31 14.58 -3.09
C LEU A 423 -11.56 15.92 -3.78
N SER A 424 -11.27 15.96 -5.07
CA SER A 424 -11.55 17.11 -5.94
C SER A 424 -12.47 16.69 -7.07
N CYS A 425 -13.53 17.47 -7.31
CA CYS A 425 -14.41 17.26 -8.46
C CYS A 425 -13.88 18.08 -9.64
N CYS A 426 -13.60 17.42 -10.75
CA CYS A 426 -12.94 18.01 -11.90
C CYS A 426 -13.74 17.72 -13.18
N TYR A 427 -13.58 18.57 -14.19
CA TYR A 427 -14.06 18.30 -15.55
C TYR A 427 -13.05 18.77 -16.58
N PHE A 428 -13.23 18.31 -17.82
CA PHE A 428 -12.51 18.88 -18.95
C PHE A 428 -13.36 19.96 -19.61
N ASN A 429 -12.78 21.16 -19.73
CA ASN A 429 -13.38 22.24 -20.49
C ASN A 429 -13.32 21.95 -22.01
N ARG A 430 -13.90 22.83 -22.83
CA ARG A 430 -13.89 22.68 -24.30
C ARG A 430 -12.50 22.64 -24.92
N ASP A 431 -11.52 23.25 -24.28
CA ASP A 431 -10.12 23.28 -24.70
C ASP A 431 -9.35 22.03 -24.23
N GLN A 432 -10.05 21.05 -23.64
CA GLN A 432 -9.51 19.81 -23.06
C GLN A 432 -8.59 20.06 -21.86
N GLU A 433 -8.70 21.22 -21.24
CA GLU A 433 -7.99 21.53 -20.00
C GLU A 433 -8.78 21.03 -18.81
N GLU A 434 -8.07 20.50 -17.83
CA GLU A 434 -8.68 20.08 -16.58
C GLU A 434 -8.99 21.30 -15.69
N VAL A 435 -10.24 21.38 -15.24
CA VAL A 435 -10.71 22.40 -14.30
C VAL A 435 -11.18 21.72 -13.02
N GLU A 436 -10.60 22.12 -11.89
CA GLU A 436 -11.04 21.74 -10.55
C GLU A 436 -12.12 22.70 -10.07
N LEU A 437 -13.24 22.15 -9.57
CA LEU A 437 -14.30 22.94 -8.96
C LEU A 437 -13.91 23.39 -7.55
N GLN A 438 -14.30 24.63 -7.22
CA GLN A 438 -14.17 25.13 -5.85
C GLN A 438 -15.08 24.31 -4.90
N PRO A 439 -14.64 23.99 -3.66
CA PRO A 439 -15.39 23.14 -2.75
C PRO A 439 -16.83 23.59 -2.47
N GLU A 440 -17.10 24.89 -2.45
CA GLU A 440 -18.43 25.48 -2.26
C GLU A 440 -19.42 25.18 -3.41
N ASN A 441 -18.89 24.86 -4.59
CA ASN A 441 -19.70 24.50 -5.76
C ASN A 441 -19.93 23.00 -5.89
N VAL A 442 -19.49 22.19 -4.90
CA VAL A 442 -19.59 20.74 -4.95
C VAL A 442 -20.49 20.23 -3.82
N GLN A 443 -21.56 19.53 -4.20
CA GLN A 443 -22.35 18.75 -3.25
C GLN A 443 -21.95 17.28 -3.31
N TRP A 444 -21.52 16.74 -2.17
CA TRP A 444 -21.17 15.33 -2.03
C TRP A 444 -22.38 14.51 -1.57
N HIS A 445 -22.71 13.47 -2.31
CA HIS A 445 -23.77 12.51 -1.98
C HIS A 445 -23.15 11.15 -1.70
N ILE A 446 -23.35 10.63 -0.50
CA ILE A 446 -22.97 9.24 -0.19
C ILE A 446 -24.05 8.34 -0.78
N LEU A 447 -23.72 7.61 -1.83
CA LEU A 447 -24.65 6.69 -2.49
C LEU A 447 -24.71 5.36 -1.74
N ALA A 448 -23.55 4.84 -1.30
CA ALA A 448 -23.44 3.56 -0.64
C ALA A 448 -22.27 3.55 0.36
N GLY A 449 -22.36 2.73 1.42
CA GLY A 449 -21.38 2.71 2.50
C GLY A 449 -21.70 3.72 3.60
N ASN A 450 -20.79 3.90 4.55
CA ASN A 450 -21.04 4.72 5.74
C ASN A 450 -19.95 5.76 6.06
N GLY A 451 -19.05 6.05 5.11
CA GLY A 451 -18.14 7.18 5.21
C GLY A 451 -18.84 8.54 5.03
N GLU A 452 -18.13 9.62 5.31
CA GLU A 452 -18.58 11.00 5.09
C GLU A 452 -17.54 11.83 4.33
N VAL A 453 -18.00 12.88 3.65
CA VAL A 453 -17.13 13.88 3.02
C VAL A 453 -17.49 15.26 3.54
N ARG A 454 -16.49 15.99 4.05
CA ARG A 454 -16.64 17.38 4.50
C ARG A 454 -15.57 18.22 3.83
N GLN A 455 -15.98 19.25 3.09
CA GLN A 455 -15.06 20.14 2.34
C GLN A 455 -14.05 19.36 1.46
N GLY A 456 -14.50 18.26 0.84
CA GLY A 456 -13.65 17.39 0.04
C GLY A 456 -12.81 16.38 0.83
N ILE A 457 -12.77 16.44 2.17
CA ILE A 457 -12.04 15.46 2.98
C ILE A 457 -12.94 14.26 3.27
N PHE A 458 -12.50 13.07 2.86
CA PHE A 458 -13.16 11.80 3.14
C PHE A 458 -12.72 11.22 4.49
N THR A 459 -13.70 10.83 5.31
CA THR A 459 -13.48 10.17 6.60
C THR A 459 -14.36 8.91 6.70
N PRO A 460 -13.78 7.71 6.86
CA PRO A 460 -14.53 6.51 7.19
C PRO A 460 -15.26 6.64 8.53
N ARG A 461 -16.35 5.89 8.73
CA ARG A 461 -17.01 5.82 10.05
C ARG A 461 -16.05 5.23 11.09
N SER A 462 -16.01 5.82 12.28
CA SER A 462 -15.13 5.35 13.36
C SER A 462 -15.50 3.97 13.90
N ALA A 463 -16.80 3.69 14.04
CA ALA A 463 -17.31 2.40 14.52
C ALA A 463 -17.94 1.61 13.36
N ALA A 464 -17.42 0.40 13.11
CA ALA A 464 -17.85 -0.50 12.05
C ALA A 464 -17.91 0.20 10.66
N PRO A 465 -16.78 0.71 10.15
CA PRO A 465 -16.75 1.29 8.80
C PRO A 465 -17.13 0.25 7.75
N SER A 466 -17.83 0.68 6.70
CA SER A 466 -17.94 -0.10 5.48
C SER A 466 -16.56 -0.23 4.83
N PRO A 467 -16.20 -1.38 4.22
CA PRO A 467 -14.89 -1.56 3.60
C PRO A 467 -14.63 -0.55 2.47
N VAL A 468 -15.70 -0.12 1.79
CA VAL A 468 -15.68 0.88 0.74
C VAL A 468 -16.86 1.85 0.90
N THR A 469 -16.75 3.02 0.29
CA THR A 469 -17.86 4.00 0.14
C THR A 469 -17.99 4.38 -1.33
N ILE A 470 -19.21 4.39 -1.86
CA ILE A 470 -19.49 4.88 -3.21
C ILE A 470 -20.15 6.24 -3.07
N LEU A 471 -19.63 7.25 -3.76
CA LEU A 471 -20.16 8.61 -3.68
C LEU A 471 -20.30 9.25 -5.05
N MET A 472 -21.09 10.32 -5.06
CA MET A 472 -21.29 11.21 -6.18
C MET A 472 -20.92 12.63 -5.79
N ALA A 473 -20.18 13.31 -6.67
CA ALA A 473 -19.95 14.76 -6.59
C ALA A 473 -20.86 15.45 -7.59
N GLU A 474 -21.72 16.36 -7.15
CA GLU A 474 -22.58 17.19 -7.99
C GLU A 474 -22.02 18.62 -8.10
N ASP A 475 -21.95 19.15 -9.32
CA ASP A 475 -21.63 20.54 -9.61
C ASP A 475 -22.89 21.41 -9.45
N LEU A 476 -22.82 22.37 -8.53
CA LEU A 476 -23.92 23.28 -8.19
C LEU A 476 -23.96 24.56 -9.04
N GLN A 477 -22.97 24.80 -9.89
CA GLN A 477 -22.92 26.02 -10.73
C GLN A 477 -24.07 26.05 -11.76
N TRP A 478 -24.63 24.89 -12.11
CA TRP A 478 -25.65 24.73 -13.14
C TRP A 478 -26.89 23.97 -12.61
N PRO A 479 -27.81 24.65 -11.90
CA PRO A 479 -28.87 23.99 -11.14
C PRO A 479 -29.89 23.22 -12.01
N CYS A 480 -29.97 23.51 -13.31
CA CYS A 480 -30.89 22.85 -14.25
C CYS A 480 -30.33 21.57 -14.88
N GLU A 481 -29.05 21.26 -14.65
CA GLU A 481 -28.33 20.16 -15.32
C GLU A 481 -27.77 19.15 -14.31
N TRP A 482 -27.75 17.88 -14.66
CA TRP A 482 -26.98 16.87 -13.93
C TRP A 482 -25.53 16.90 -14.40
N ARG A 483 -24.71 17.69 -13.71
CA ARG A 483 -23.27 17.69 -13.85
C ARG A 483 -22.66 17.02 -12.62
N PHE A 484 -22.04 15.86 -12.83
CA PHE A 484 -21.60 15.04 -11.70
C PHE A 484 -20.51 14.04 -12.07
N ALA A 485 -19.88 13.51 -11.02
CA ALA A 485 -18.91 12.41 -11.05
C ALA A 485 -19.33 11.33 -10.05
N VAL A 486 -18.96 10.06 -10.29
CA VAL A 486 -19.20 8.94 -9.36
C VAL A 486 -17.93 8.09 -9.28
N THR A 487 -17.56 7.64 -8.08
CA THR A 487 -16.40 6.78 -7.88
C THR A 487 -16.54 5.91 -6.63
N ILE A 488 -15.75 4.84 -6.57
CA ILE A 488 -15.61 3.98 -5.39
C ILE A 488 -14.37 4.44 -4.59
N ILE A 489 -14.56 4.72 -3.30
CA ILE A 489 -13.48 5.01 -2.36
C ILE A 489 -13.16 3.74 -1.58
N PRO A 490 -11.97 3.15 -1.77
CA PRO A 490 -11.60 1.87 -1.17
C PRO A 490 -11.00 2.03 0.24
N MET A 491 -11.42 3.04 1.01
CA MET A 491 -11.00 3.24 2.41
C MET A 491 -12.15 2.87 3.35
N PRO A 492 -11.88 2.16 4.47
CA PRO A 492 -10.56 1.82 5.02
C PRO A 492 -10.02 0.45 4.57
N LEU A 493 -10.64 -0.23 3.60
CA LEU A 493 -10.10 -1.49 3.06
C LEU A 493 -8.63 -1.37 2.65
N LEU A 494 -8.27 -0.24 2.04
CA LEU A 494 -6.92 0.14 1.68
C LEU A 494 -6.46 1.35 2.48
N THR A 495 -5.16 1.43 2.72
CA THR A 495 -4.52 2.61 3.31
C THR A 495 -4.56 3.79 2.33
N LEU A 496 -4.47 5.03 2.82
CA LEU A 496 -4.35 6.23 1.96
C LEU A 496 -3.24 6.06 0.91
N ARG A 497 -2.10 5.52 1.31
CA ARG A 497 -0.98 5.22 0.42
C ARG A 497 -1.39 4.30 -0.73
N ASP A 498 -2.06 3.20 -0.41
CA ASP A 498 -2.50 2.21 -1.38
C ASP A 498 -3.56 2.79 -2.34
N VAL A 499 -4.51 3.58 -1.82
CA VAL A 499 -5.52 4.28 -2.64
C VAL A 499 -4.85 5.18 -3.68
N LEU A 500 -3.86 5.97 -3.28
CA LEU A 500 -3.14 6.86 -4.19
C LEU A 500 -2.30 6.08 -5.21
N ARG A 501 -1.70 4.95 -4.81
CA ARG A 501 -0.96 4.06 -5.73
C ARG A 501 -1.86 3.40 -6.77
N LEU A 502 -3.10 3.02 -6.40
CA LEU A 502 -4.08 2.51 -7.34
C LEU A 502 -4.41 3.54 -8.43
N GLN A 503 -4.62 4.81 -8.06
CA GLN A 503 -4.94 5.85 -9.04
C GLN A 503 -3.75 6.21 -9.95
N GLN A 504 -2.51 6.13 -9.44
CA GLN A 504 -1.30 6.41 -10.22
C GLN A 504 -0.95 5.31 -11.23
N SER A 505 -1.11 4.04 -10.85
CA SER A 505 -0.81 2.89 -11.73
C SER A 505 -1.72 2.82 -12.96
N ALA A 506 -2.99 3.17 -12.77
CA ALA A 506 -3.96 3.47 -13.81
C ALA A 506 -3.51 4.59 -14.79
N SER A 507 -2.80 5.60 -14.28
CA SER A 507 -2.42 6.78 -15.08
C SER A 507 -1.11 6.59 -15.87
N VAL A 508 -0.10 5.92 -15.28
CA VAL A 508 1.27 5.81 -15.84
C VAL A 508 1.34 4.94 -17.10
N LEU A 509 0.51 3.89 -17.21
CA LEU A 509 0.52 3.03 -18.40
C LEU A 509 -0.10 3.71 -19.63
N SER A 510 -0.95 4.72 -19.43
CA SER A 510 -1.58 5.43 -20.53
C SER A 510 -0.67 6.41 -21.29
N HIS A 511 0.53 6.69 -20.76
CA HIS A 511 1.57 7.48 -21.44
C HIS A 511 2.67 6.62 -22.10
N SER A 512 2.65 5.29 -21.93
CA SER A 512 3.70 4.40 -22.43
C SER A 512 3.48 3.83 -23.85
N THR A 513 2.36 4.15 -24.50
CA THR A 513 2.00 3.65 -25.85
C THR A 513 2.02 4.73 -26.93
N LEU A 514 3.11 5.50 -27.02
CA LEU A 514 3.46 6.19 -28.26
C LEU A 514 4.83 5.66 -28.72
N PRO A 515 4.92 4.80 -29.75
CA PRO A 515 6.20 4.57 -30.39
C PRO A 515 6.65 5.88 -31.02
N SER A 516 7.81 6.36 -30.60
CA SER A 516 8.52 7.42 -31.30
C SER A 516 8.74 6.96 -32.74
N ALA A 517 7.97 7.51 -33.67
CA ALA A 517 8.28 7.39 -35.09
C ALA A 517 9.63 8.09 -35.30
N SER A 518 10.67 7.30 -35.57
CA SER A 518 11.93 7.83 -36.06
C SER A 518 11.68 8.43 -37.45
N PRO A 519 12.09 9.68 -37.72
CA PRO A 519 12.07 10.20 -39.07
C PRO A 519 13.19 9.51 -39.87
N GLY A 520 12.80 8.82 -40.94
CA GLY A 520 13.68 8.47 -42.05
C GLY A 520 13.70 9.56 -43.11
#